data_AF-A0A2V9AY42-F1
#
_entry.id   AF-A0A2V9AY42-F1
#
_cell.length_a   1.000
_cell.length_b   1.000
_cell.length_c   1.000
_cell.angle_alpha   90.00
_cell.angle_beta   90.00
_cell.angle_gamma   90.00
#
_symmetry.space_group_name_H-M   'P 1'
#
loop_
_entity.id
_entity.type
_entity.pdbx_description
1 polymer ?
#
loop_
_entity_poly.entity_id
_entity_poly.type
_entity_poly.pdbx_seq_one_letter_code
_entity_poly.pdbx_strand_id
1 'polypeptide(L)'
;MGKEGMGEHSESRGGDRVGAKLVERNCSEDACHSAAATSLDQQVLCLNHFLLRCYAKLEMLDQRGQKSREERVDLAAMRAFIEECSRRALEISLQRENLTNLERARLLDIMLWASELFLILRAPRVTPEHPYPSFFSENRGSKRAASRRS
;
A
#
# COMPACT_ATOMS: atom_id res chain seq x y z
N MET A 1 56.01 -37.62 -3.18
CA MET A 1 54.55 -37.76 -3.07
C MET A 1 54.06 -36.88 -1.93
N GLY A 2 53.09 -36.01 -2.22
CA GLY A 2 52.24 -35.34 -1.20
C GLY A 2 52.80 -34.07 -0.55
N LYS A 3 52.69 -32.92 -1.21
CA LYS A 3 52.52 -31.63 -0.54
C LYS A 3 51.33 -30.93 -1.16
N GLU A 4 50.18 -31.13 -0.54
CA GLU A 4 48.95 -30.39 -0.78
C GLU A 4 49.04 -29.06 -0.04
N GLY A 5 48.68 -27.97 -0.73
CA GLY A 5 48.69 -26.66 -0.12
C GLY A 5 48.21 -25.58 -1.08
N MET A 6 47.05 -25.02 -0.71
CA MET A 6 46.55 -23.68 -1.02
C MET A 6 45.76 -23.49 -2.32
N GLY A 7 44.48 -23.09 -2.14
CA GLY A 7 43.82 -22.22 -3.11
C GLY A 7 42.29 -22.30 -3.19
N GLU A 8 41.54 -22.33 -2.07
CA GLU A 8 40.09 -22.09 -2.15
C GLU A 8 39.78 -20.62 -1.85
N HIS A 9 39.50 -19.88 -2.91
CA HIS A 9 38.90 -18.54 -2.87
C HIS A 9 37.45 -18.65 -2.40
N SER A 10 37.20 -18.27 -1.15
CA SER A 10 35.84 -18.06 -0.64
C SER A 10 35.41 -16.62 -0.95
N GLU A 11 34.82 -16.40 -2.12
CA GLU A 11 34.08 -15.16 -2.42
C GLU A 11 32.78 -15.13 -1.60
N SER A 12 32.87 -14.58 -0.39
CA SER A 12 31.69 -14.21 0.40
C SER A 12 31.06 -12.96 -0.20
N ARG A 13 30.06 -13.16 -1.07
CA ARG A 13 29.15 -12.09 -1.48
C ARG A 13 28.16 -11.82 -0.35
N GLY A 14 28.52 -10.88 0.51
CA GLY A 14 27.62 -10.29 1.50
C GLY A 14 26.53 -9.49 0.80
N GLY A 15 25.29 -9.98 0.90
CA GLY A 15 24.08 -9.24 0.55
C GLY A 15 23.32 -8.90 1.83
N ASP A 16 23.34 -7.61 2.18
CA ASP A 16 22.51 -6.87 3.12
C ASP A 16 21.63 -7.65 4.11
N ARG A 17 22.16 -7.84 5.32
CA ARG A 17 21.36 -8.04 6.54
C ARG A 17 21.09 -6.71 7.23
N VAL A 18 20.32 -5.80 6.61
CA VAL A 18 19.67 -4.71 7.38
C VAL A 18 18.38 -5.25 7.99
N GLY A 19 18.51 -6.29 8.80
CA GLY A 19 17.42 -6.91 9.56
C GLY A 19 17.82 -7.25 11.00
N ALA A 20 19.01 -6.86 11.44
CA ALA A 20 19.54 -7.22 12.74
C ALA A 20 19.91 -5.95 13.53
N LYS A 21 19.01 -5.57 14.44
CA LYS A 21 19.26 -5.09 15.83
C LYS A 21 18.16 -4.10 16.30
N LEU A 22 16.89 -4.46 16.14
CA LEU A 22 15.81 -3.80 16.87
C LEU A 22 15.66 -4.32 18.31
N VAL A 23 16.33 -5.43 18.64
CA VAL A 23 16.24 -6.16 19.91
C VAL A 23 16.65 -5.33 21.13
N GLU A 24 17.34 -4.19 20.95
CA GLU A 24 17.78 -3.31 22.05
C GLU A 24 17.02 -1.97 22.11
N ARG A 25 16.07 -1.72 21.21
CA ARG A 25 15.33 -0.44 21.19
C ARG A 25 13.96 -0.62 21.82
N ASN A 26 13.54 0.38 22.59
CA ASN A 26 12.17 0.47 23.07
C ASN A 26 11.27 1.09 22.01
N CYS A 27 9.98 0.87 22.15
CA CYS A 27 8.97 1.58 21.38
C CYS A 27 9.16 3.10 21.51
N SER A 28 8.99 3.81 20.40
CA SER A 28 9.10 5.27 20.31
C SER A 28 7.80 6.01 20.65
N GLU A 29 6.76 5.27 21.03
CA GLU A 29 5.49 5.85 21.49
C GLU A 29 5.61 6.27 22.95
N ASP A 30 5.04 7.43 23.28
CA ASP A 30 5.09 8.00 24.62
C ASP A 30 4.47 7.05 25.65
N ALA A 31 5.10 6.95 26.81
CA ALA A 31 4.72 6.03 27.90
C ALA A 31 4.77 4.53 27.54
N CYS A 32 5.34 4.12 26.40
CA CYS A 32 5.55 2.73 26.07
C CYS A 32 6.96 2.25 26.42
N HIS A 33 7.06 1.27 27.32
CA HIS A 33 8.34 0.64 27.69
C HIS A 33 8.56 -0.73 27.04
N SER A 34 7.68 -1.13 26.10
CA SER A 34 7.79 -2.42 25.42
C SER A 34 8.94 -2.43 24.41
N ALA A 35 9.58 -3.60 24.27
CA ALA A 35 10.60 -3.81 23.25
C ALA A 35 10.05 -3.60 21.84
N ALA A 36 10.85 -2.95 21.00
CA ALA A 36 10.54 -2.75 19.60
C ALA A 36 10.46 -4.08 18.86
N ALA A 37 9.45 -4.19 17.99
CA ALA A 37 9.27 -5.31 17.10
C ALA A 37 9.69 -4.95 15.67
N THR A 38 9.46 -3.71 15.24
CA THR A 38 9.75 -3.26 13.87
C THR A 38 9.96 -1.76 13.79
N SER A 39 10.30 -1.26 12.61
CA SER A 39 10.22 0.16 12.27
C SER A 39 9.17 0.39 11.20
N LEU A 40 8.32 1.41 11.36
CA LEU A 40 7.28 1.83 10.42
C LEU A 40 7.25 3.37 10.36
N ASP A 41 7.19 3.97 9.17
CA ASP A 41 7.22 5.44 9.01
C ASP A 41 8.36 6.13 9.79
N GLN A 42 9.55 5.54 9.75
CA GLN A 42 10.75 6.01 10.48
C GLN A 42 10.65 5.94 12.01
N GLN A 43 9.56 5.41 12.56
CA GLN A 43 9.35 5.19 13.98
C GLN A 43 9.62 3.74 14.36
N VAL A 44 10.24 3.53 15.52
CA VAL A 44 10.52 2.21 16.05
C VAL A 44 9.37 1.81 16.98
N LEU A 45 8.64 0.74 16.67
CA LEU A 45 7.37 0.41 17.33
C LEU A 45 7.41 -1.01 17.91
N CYS A 46 6.79 -1.19 19.08
CA CYS A 46 6.43 -2.52 19.56
C CYS A 46 5.29 -3.11 18.71
N LEU A 47 5.01 -4.40 18.88
CA LEU A 47 3.98 -5.08 18.08
C LEU A 47 2.60 -4.40 18.20
N ASN A 48 2.17 -4.05 19.41
CA ASN A 48 0.86 -3.43 19.61
C ASN A 48 0.75 -2.08 18.90
N HIS A 49 1.77 -1.22 19.02
CA HIS A 49 1.76 0.09 18.36
C HIS A 49 1.93 -0.01 16.85
N PHE A 50 2.67 -1.01 16.36
CA PHE A 50 2.68 -1.33 14.94
C PHE A 50 1.27 -1.68 14.44
N LEU A 51 0.56 -2.60 15.11
CA LEU A 51 -0.79 -3.01 14.71
C LEU A 51 -1.77 -1.82 14.71
N LEU A 52 -1.77 -1.04 15.80
CA LEU A 52 -2.61 0.16 15.93
C LEU A 52 -2.34 1.17 14.82
N ARG A 53 -1.06 1.45 14.54
CA ARG A 53 -0.65 2.40 13.50
C ARG A 53 -1.07 1.92 12.11
N CYS A 54 -0.89 0.63 11.82
CA CYS A 54 -1.35 0.02 10.58
C CYS A 54 -2.86 0.18 10.42
N TYR A 55 -3.66 -0.22 11.40
CA TYR A 55 -5.12 -0.13 11.31
C TYR A 55 -5.59 1.32 11.13
N ALA A 56 -5.09 2.26 11.93
CA ALA A 56 -5.48 3.67 11.83
C ALA A 56 -5.16 4.24 10.44
N LYS A 57 -3.98 3.94 9.89
CA LYS A 57 -3.58 4.42 8.57
C LYS A 57 -4.37 3.74 7.46
N LEU A 58 -4.55 2.42 7.49
CA LEU A 58 -5.31 1.68 6.48
C LEU A 58 -6.77 2.14 6.46
N GLU A 59 -7.38 2.38 7.62
CA GLU A 59 -8.73 2.94 7.72
C GLU A 59 -8.82 4.34 7.10
N MET A 60 -7.85 5.22 7.37
CA MET A 60 -7.80 6.53 6.72
C MET A 60 -7.70 6.43 5.19
N LEU A 61 -6.92 5.48 4.68
CA LEU A 61 -6.74 5.26 3.24
C LEU A 61 -8.02 4.71 2.60
N ASP A 62 -8.70 3.78 3.27
CA ASP A 62 -9.96 3.19 2.83
C ASP A 62 -11.08 4.24 2.75
N GLN A 63 -11.29 5.01 3.81
CA GLN A 63 -12.28 6.09 3.84
C GLN A 63 -12.02 7.15 2.75
N ARG A 64 -10.76 7.41 2.42
CA ARG A 64 -10.37 8.38 1.38
C ARG A 64 -10.59 7.85 -0.03
N GLY A 65 -10.35 6.55 -0.24
CA GLY A 65 -10.76 5.85 -1.46
C GLY A 65 -12.27 5.95 -1.72
N GLN A 66 -13.07 6.02 -0.66
CA GLN A 66 -14.54 6.15 -0.72
C GLN A 66 -15.03 7.60 -0.88
N LYS A 67 -14.42 8.59 -0.20
CA LYS A 67 -14.99 9.95 -0.05
C LYS A 67 -14.48 10.97 -1.08
N SER A 68 -13.34 10.77 -1.73
CA SER A 68 -12.83 11.75 -2.69
C SER A 68 -11.82 11.14 -3.65
N ARG A 69 -12.28 10.79 -4.85
CA ARG A 69 -11.42 10.50 -6.01
C ARG A 69 -10.72 11.76 -6.54
N GLU A 70 -11.17 12.95 -6.11
CA GLU A 70 -10.67 14.27 -6.49
C GLU A 70 -9.48 14.80 -5.65
N GLU A 71 -9.26 14.32 -4.42
CA GLU A 71 -8.21 14.91 -3.59
C GLU A 71 -6.84 14.36 -4.05
N ARG A 72 -5.95 15.25 -4.54
CA ARG A 72 -4.57 14.92 -4.91
C ARG A 72 -3.74 14.64 -3.65
N VAL A 73 -4.07 13.56 -2.98
CA VAL A 73 -3.15 12.92 -2.05
C VAL A 73 -1.94 12.45 -2.82
N ASP A 74 -0.78 12.49 -2.19
CA ASP A 74 0.39 11.81 -2.69
C ASP A 74 0.13 10.29 -2.72
N LEU A 75 -0.40 9.82 -3.86
CA LEU A 75 -0.64 8.41 -4.13
C LEU A 75 0.64 7.58 -3.99
N ALA A 76 1.81 8.17 -4.23
CA ALA A 76 3.08 7.49 -4.05
C ALA A 76 3.36 7.26 -2.55
N ALA A 77 3.13 8.26 -1.69
CA ALA A 77 3.23 8.09 -0.24
C ALA A 77 2.22 7.06 0.30
N MET A 78 0.98 7.05 -0.20
CA MET A 78 -0.02 6.04 0.18
C MET A 78 0.44 4.62 -0.18
N ARG A 79 0.93 4.43 -1.41
CA ARG A 79 1.43 3.13 -1.88
C ARG A 79 2.66 2.70 -1.09
N ALA A 80 3.60 3.61 -0.85
CA ALA A 80 4.80 3.33 -0.07
C ALA A 80 4.44 2.87 1.36
N PHE A 81 3.45 3.50 1.99
CA PHE A 81 2.98 3.07 3.31
C PHE A 81 2.37 1.65 3.27
N ILE A 82 1.51 1.38 2.29
CA ILE A 82 0.86 0.06 2.13
C ILE A 82 1.89 -1.06 1.90
N GLU A 83 2.88 -0.79 1.04
CA GLU A 83 3.97 -1.74 0.78
C GLU A 83 4.80 -1.97 2.07
N GLU A 84 5.15 -0.91 2.77
CA GLU A 84 5.93 -0.99 4.01
C GLU A 84 5.17 -1.76 5.10
N CYS A 85 3.90 -1.44 5.33
CA CYS A 85 3.13 -2.09 6.39
C CYS A 85 2.95 -3.59 6.12
N SER A 86 2.70 -3.98 4.87
CA SER A 86 2.62 -5.39 4.46
C SER A 86 3.95 -6.11 4.65
N ARG A 87 5.05 -5.51 4.18
CA ARG A 87 6.40 -6.06 4.34
C ARG A 87 6.78 -6.26 5.81
N ARG A 88 6.52 -5.26 6.67
CA ARG A 88 6.83 -5.35 8.10
C ARG A 88 5.94 -6.36 8.82
N ALA A 89 4.67 -6.48 8.45
CA ALA A 89 3.79 -7.50 9.02
C ALA A 89 4.29 -8.91 8.69
N LEU A 90 4.76 -9.13 7.45
CA LEU A 90 5.38 -10.39 7.03
C LEU A 90 6.68 -10.67 7.80
N GLU A 91 7.57 -9.68 7.90
CA GLU A 91 8.83 -9.80 8.65
C GLU A 91 8.60 -10.20 10.11
N ILE A 92 7.67 -9.53 10.80
CA ILE A 92 7.30 -9.87 12.18
C ILE A 92 6.78 -11.30 12.27
N SER A 93 5.91 -11.69 11.33
CA SER A 93 5.30 -13.03 11.30
C SER A 93 6.34 -14.15 11.14
N LEU A 94 7.40 -13.89 10.38
CA LEU A 94 8.47 -14.86 10.12
C LEU A 94 9.57 -14.86 11.19
N GLN A 95 9.84 -13.71 11.82
CA GLN A 95 10.99 -13.55 12.72
C GLN A 95 10.64 -13.72 14.20
N ARG A 96 9.38 -13.53 14.60
CA ARG A 96 8.97 -13.67 16.01
C ARG A 96 8.40 -15.06 16.28
N GLU A 97 9.12 -15.85 17.05
CA GLU A 97 8.73 -17.22 17.41
C GLU A 97 7.52 -17.26 18.35
N ASN A 98 7.41 -16.30 19.27
CA ASN A 98 6.43 -16.30 20.37
C ASN A 98 5.15 -15.50 20.10
N LEU A 99 4.68 -15.45 18.85
CA LEU A 99 3.40 -14.81 18.55
C LEU A 99 2.25 -15.67 19.09
N THR A 100 1.23 -15.01 19.64
CA THR A 100 -0.06 -15.60 19.94
C THR A 100 -0.86 -15.80 18.65
N ASN A 101 -1.88 -16.68 18.67
CA ASN A 101 -2.76 -16.86 17.52
C ASN A 101 -3.50 -15.57 17.14
N LEU A 102 -3.86 -14.76 18.14
CA LEU A 102 -4.50 -13.46 17.91
C LEU A 102 -3.55 -12.49 17.18
N GLU A 103 -2.29 -12.43 17.59
CA GLU A 103 -1.29 -11.58 16.93
C GLU A 103 -1.03 -12.04 15.49
N ARG A 104 -0.92 -13.36 15.26
CA ARG A 104 -0.79 -13.91 13.90
C ARG A 104 -2.00 -13.54 13.03
N ALA A 105 -3.21 -13.68 13.56
CA ALA A 105 -4.43 -13.32 12.85
C ALA A 105 -4.46 -11.83 12.48
N ARG A 106 -4.07 -10.93 13.40
CA ARG A 106 -3.99 -9.49 13.14
C ARG A 106 -2.93 -9.13 12.10
N LEU A 107 -1.78 -9.80 12.11
CA LEU A 107 -0.74 -9.59 11.10
C LEU A 107 -1.21 -10.03 9.70
N LEU A 108 -1.90 -11.17 9.62
CA LEU A 108 -2.51 -11.66 8.38
C LEU A 108 -3.58 -10.69 7.86
N ASP A 109 -4.45 -10.23 8.75
CA ASP A 109 -5.50 -9.25 8.44
C ASP A 109 -4.91 -7.95 7.84
N ILE A 110 -3.84 -7.41 8.43
CA ILE A 110 -3.11 -6.26 7.88
C ILE A 110 -2.58 -6.54 6.46
N MET A 111 -1.95 -7.70 6.24
CA MET A 111 -1.40 -8.05 4.92
C MET A 111 -2.51 -8.19 3.86
N LEU A 112 -3.66 -8.75 4.22
CA LEU A 112 -4.82 -8.89 3.34
C LEU A 112 -5.42 -7.52 3.01
N TRP A 113 -5.70 -6.68 4.01
CA TRP A 113 -6.28 -5.36 3.79
C TRP A 113 -5.34 -4.45 2.99
N ALA A 114 -4.04 -4.48 3.28
CA ALA A 114 -3.02 -3.78 2.50
C ALA A 114 -3.04 -4.21 1.02
N SER A 115 -3.20 -5.51 0.75
CA SER A 115 -3.27 -6.03 -0.62
C SER A 115 -4.52 -5.55 -1.37
N GLU A 116 -5.68 -5.50 -0.70
CA GLU A 116 -6.91 -4.98 -1.28
C GLU A 116 -6.79 -3.49 -1.62
N LEU A 117 -6.28 -2.67 -0.70
CA LEU A 117 -6.05 -1.25 -0.93
C LEU A 117 -5.02 -1.01 -2.04
N PHE A 118 -3.97 -1.83 -2.12
CA PHE A 118 -2.98 -1.74 -3.20
C PHE A 118 -3.61 -1.95 -4.58
N LEU A 119 -4.52 -2.93 -4.70
CA LEU A 119 -5.24 -3.19 -5.95
C LEU A 119 -6.15 -2.01 -6.35
N ILE A 120 -6.88 -1.44 -5.37
CA ILE A 120 -7.74 -0.28 -5.58
C ILE A 120 -6.92 0.92 -6.07
N LEU A 121 -5.76 1.18 -5.45
CA LEU A 121 -4.90 2.29 -5.84
C LEU A 121 -4.21 2.07 -7.20
N ARG A 122 -4.01 0.81 -7.63
CA ARG A 122 -3.40 0.44 -8.91
C ARG A 122 -4.37 0.53 -10.10
N ALA A 123 -5.68 0.42 -9.87
CA ALA A 123 -6.68 0.43 -10.93
C ALA A 123 -6.54 1.69 -11.82
N PRO A 124 -6.50 1.54 -13.17
CA PRO A 124 -6.46 2.67 -14.08
C PRO A 124 -7.65 3.60 -13.81
N ARG A 125 -7.39 4.91 -13.77
CA ARG A 125 -8.48 5.88 -13.69
C ARG A 125 -9.25 5.85 -15.01
N VAL A 126 -10.31 5.03 -15.09
CA VAL A 126 -11.34 5.25 -16.10
C VAL A 126 -12.12 6.46 -15.59
N THR A 127 -11.76 7.64 -16.08
CA THR A 127 -12.71 8.76 -16.06
C THR A 127 -13.92 8.29 -16.86
N PRO A 128 -15.14 8.38 -16.35
CA PRO A 128 -16.31 8.34 -17.21
C PRO A 128 -16.22 9.61 -18.06
N GLU A 129 -15.49 9.54 -19.16
CA GLU A 129 -15.64 10.49 -20.26
C GLU A 129 -17.12 10.46 -20.64
N HIS A 130 -17.74 11.64 -20.61
CA HIS A 130 -19.14 11.89 -20.96
C HIS A 130 -19.59 11.05 -22.16
N PRO A 131 -20.64 10.23 -22.05
CA PRO A 131 -21.30 9.69 -23.23
C PRO A 131 -22.18 10.80 -23.83
N TYR A 132 -21.84 11.16 -25.08
CA TYR A 132 -22.66 11.81 -26.11
C TYR A 132 -22.79 13.36 -26.13
N PRO A 133 -22.33 14.01 -27.22
CA PRO A 133 -22.93 15.27 -27.65
C PRO A 133 -24.32 14.97 -28.22
N SER A 134 -25.34 15.62 -27.66
CA SER A 134 -26.71 15.65 -28.18
C SER A 134 -26.74 16.39 -29.52
N PHE A 135 -26.50 15.65 -30.61
CA PHE A 135 -26.72 16.10 -31.98
C PHE A 135 -28.03 15.50 -32.52
N PHE A 136 -29.17 16.00 -32.06
CA PHE A 136 -30.45 15.92 -32.77
C PHE A 136 -31.23 17.20 -32.41
N SER A 137 -31.23 18.21 -33.28
CA SER A 137 -32.09 18.41 -34.46
C SER A 137 -33.36 19.18 -34.09
N GLU A 138 -33.35 20.49 -34.34
CA GLU A 138 -34.59 21.24 -34.54
C GLU A 138 -34.40 22.35 -35.57
N ASN A 139 -34.28 21.96 -36.83
CA ASN A 139 -34.40 22.89 -37.96
C ASN A 139 -35.90 23.03 -38.30
N ARG A 140 -36.62 23.90 -37.58
CA ARG A 140 -37.99 24.29 -37.96
C ARG A 140 -37.94 25.23 -39.16
N GLY A 141 -38.21 24.63 -40.31
CA GLY A 141 -39.09 25.13 -41.37
C GLY A 141 -39.05 26.62 -41.68
N SER A 142 -38.30 26.98 -42.72
CA SER A 142 -38.49 28.24 -43.43
C SER A 142 -38.56 28.00 -44.94
N LYS A 143 -39.68 28.45 -45.53
CA LYS A 143 -39.94 28.75 -46.96
C LYS A 143 -40.39 27.55 -47.82
N ARG A 144 -41.31 27.65 -48.78
CA ARG A 144 -42.23 28.68 -49.29
C ARG A 144 -43.21 27.97 -50.24
N ALA A 145 -44.32 28.64 -50.50
CA ALA A 145 -45.38 28.33 -51.46
C ALA A 145 -44.89 28.05 -52.91
N ALA A 146 -45.62 27.18 -53.63
CA ALA A 146 -46.15 27.44 -54.97
C ALA A 146 -46.98 26.24 -55.48
N SER A 147 -48.29 26.41 -55.63
CA SER A 147 -49.09 25.60 -56.57
C SER A 147 -50.40 26.30 -56.88
N ARG A 148 -50.55 26.79 -58.12
CA ARG A 148 -51.71 26.53 -58.97
C ARG A 148 -51.47 27.08 -60.38
N ARG A 149 -51.60 26.17 -61.33
CA ARG A 149 -51.62 26.36 -62.79
C ARG A 149 -53.00 26.86 -63.21
N SER A 150 -53.02 27.76 -64.20
CA SER A 150 -54.18 28.05 -65.04
C SER A 150 -54.54 26.88 -65.94
#